data_AF-A0A9E5GTH0-F1
#
_entry.id   AF-A0A9E5GTH0-F1
#
_cell.length_a   1.000
_cell.length_b   1.000
_cell.length_c   1.000
_cell.angle_alpha   90.00
_cell.angle_beta   90.00
_cell.angle_gamma   90.00
#
_symmetry.space_group_name_H-M   'P 1'
#
loop_
_entity.id
_entity.type
_entity.pdbx_description
1 polymer ?
#
loop_
_entity_poly.entity_id
_entity_poly.type
_entity_poly.pdbx_seq_one_letter_code
_entity_poly.pdbx_strand_id
1 'polypeptide(L)'
;MNDTIGFIRDLPPQLIKAFSSTLEDSIESDLLLHVVDVSDSFLYEKMDVVDKILDEIGAKQLRILVFNKVDLISKEQYDDLKEKFPDKNIVWISVTK
;
A
#
# COMPACT_ATOMS: atom_id res chain seq x y z
N MET A 1 -12.19 -3.26 13.85
CA MET A 1 -11.34 -2.74 12.76
C MET A 1 -10.14 -2.11 13.45
N ASN A 2 -9.00 -2.79 13.47
CA ASN A 2 -7.77 -2.18 13.96
C ASN A 2 -7.30 -1.23 12.86
N ASP A 3 -7.25 0.06 13.17
CA ASP A 3 -6.73 1.09 12.27
C ASP A 3 -5.20 0.99 12.28
N THR A 4 -4.61 0.50 11.19
CA THR A 4 -3.15 0.41 11.04
C THR A 4 -2.59 1.68 10.44
N ILE A 5 -1.35 1.98 10.83
CA ILE A 5 -0.64 3.22 10.58
C ILE A 5 -0.39 3.42 9.07
N GLY A 6 -0.65 4.61 8.54
CA GLY A 6 -0.30 4.99 7.18
C GLY A 6 1.21 5.15 7.00
N PHE A 7 1.78 4.51 5.98
CA PHE A 7 3.21 4.56 5.67
C PHE A 7 3.63 6.00 5.28
N ILE A 8 4.57 6.57 6.03
CA ILE A 8 5.22 7.86 5.75
C ILE A 8 6.58 7.57 5.10
N ARG A 9 6.96 8.36 4.09
CA ARG A 9 8.26 8.23 3.40
C ARG A 9 9.43 8.55 4.36
N ASP A 10 10.59 7.93 4.15
CA ASP A 10 11.84 8.16 4.90
C ASP A 10 11.79 7.75 6.38
N LEU A 11 11.19 6.58 6.67
CA LEU A 11 11.30 6.01 8.02
C LEU A 11 12.75 5.62 8.30
N PRO A 12 13.37 6.15 9.37
CA PRO A 12 14.66 5.65 9.82
C PRO A 12 14.59 4.13 10.04
N PRO A 13 15.67 3.36 9.83
CA PRO A 13 15.68 1.91 10.03
C PRO A 13 15.13 1.46 11.39
N GLN A 14 15.29 2.31 12.42
CA GLN A 14 14.73 2.09 13.76
C GLN A 14 13.21 2.18 13.80
N LEU A 15 12.59 3.09 13.04
CA LEU A 15 11.13 3.14 12.90
C LEU A 15 10.64 1.93 12.10
N ILE A 16 11.29 1.56 11.00
CA ILE A 16 10.91 0.35 10.22
C ILE A 16 10.82 -0.86 11.15
N LYS A 17 11.80 -1.05 12.05
CA LYS A 17 11.79 -2.13 13.03
C LYS A 17 10.63 -2.04 14.05
N ALA A 18 10.29 -0.83 14.50
CA ALA A 18 9.13 -0.61 15.37
C ALA A 18 7.80 -0.88 14.65
N PHE A 19 7.73 -0.54 13.36
CA PHE A 19 6.60 -0.85 12.49
C PHE A 19 6.46 -2.34 12.22
N SER A 20 7.55 -3.05 11.92
CA SER A 20 7.56 -4.50 11.73
C SER A 20 6.98 -5.22 12.94
N SER A 21 7.33 -4.81 14.16
CA SER A 21 6.75 -5.41 15.38
C SER A 21 5.23 -5.19 15.49
N THR A 22 4.71 -4.04 15.02
CA THR A 22 3.25 -3.76 15.02
C THR A 22 2.54 -4.45 13.86
N LEU A 23 3.25 -4.67 12.74
CA LEU A 23 2.77 -5.41 11.57
C LEU A 23 2.78 -6.92 11.82
N GLU A 24 3.73 -7.44 12.61
CA GLU A 24 3.76 -8.83 13.06
C GLU A 24 2.47 -9.19 13.82
N ASP A 25 1.99 -8.32 14.71
CA ASP A 25 0.69 -8.47 15.36
C ASP A 25 -0.49 -8.40 14.35
N SER A 26 -0.28 -7.76 13.19
CA SER A 26 -1.25 -7.67 12.11
C SER A 26 -1.24 -8.89 11.18
N ILE A 27 -0.25 -9.80 11.28
CA ILE A 27 -0.18 -11.05 10.48
C ILE A 27 -1.31 -12.01 10.83
N GLU A 28 -1.92 -11.87 12.02
CA GLU A 28 -3.13 -12.61 12.37
C GLU A 28 -4.39 -12.13 11.62
N SER A 29 -4.29 -11.05 10.84
CA SER A 29 -5.42 -10.55 10.07
C SER A 29 -5.73 -11.45 8.86
N ASP A 30 -7.02 -11.61 8.56
CA ASP A 30 -7.46 -12.34 7.38
C ASP A 30 -7.18 -11.58 6.06
N LEU A 31 -6.96 -10.25 6.14
CA LEU A 31 -6.90 -9.35 5.00
C LEU A 31 -5.98 -8.14 5.25
N LEU A 32 -5.13 -7.83 4.28
CA LEU A 32 -4.35 -6.59 4.22
C LEU A 32 -4.86 -5.65 3.14
N LEU A 33 -5.06 -4.39 3.52
CA LEU A 33 -5.31 -3.29 2.58
C LEU A 33 -4.01 -2.50 2.38
N HIS A 34 -3.42 -2.61 1.20
CA HIS A 34 -2.26 -1.81 0.84
C HIS A 34 -2.73 -0.55 0.11
N VAL A 35 -2.87 0.56 0.85
CA VAL A 35 -3.29 1.85 0.30
C VAL A 35 -2.10 2.55 -0.36
N VAL A 36 -2.24 2.91 -1.63
CA VAL A 36 -1.24 3.57 -2.45
C VAL A 36 -1.80 4.88 -2.97
N ASP A 37 -1.06 5.97 -2.79
CA ASP A 37 -1.36 7.26 -3.41
C ASP A 37 -0.91 7.25 -4.88
N VAL A 38 -1.86 7.22 -5.82
CA VAL A 38 -1.53 7.14 -7.25
C VAL A 38 -1.04 8.45 -7.84
N SER A 39 -1.18 9.56 -7.12
CA SER A 39 -0.65 10.87 -7.54
C SER A 39 0.85 11.03 -7.24
N ASP A 40 1.43 10.13 -6.46
CA ASP A 40 2.83 10.21 -6.04
C ASP A 40 3.78 9.72 -7.15
N SER A 41 4.77 10.55 -7.50
CA SER A 41 5.79 10.20 -8.49
C SER A 41 6.65 8.99 -8.09
N PHE A 42 6.72 8.68 -6.79
CA PHE A 42 7.49 7.57 -6.23
C PHE A 42 6.62 6.36 -5.86
N LEU A 43 5.40 6.25 -6.40
CA LEU A 43 4.47 5.17 -6.02
C LEU A 43 5.10 3.77 -6.13
N TYR A 44 5.84 3.49 -7.20
CA TYR A 44 6.42 2.16 -7.45
C TYR A 44 7.51 1.81 -6.44
N GLU A 45 8.38 2.77 -6.11
CA GLU A 45 9.44 2.59 -5.10
C GLU A 45 8.84 2.35 -3.72
N LYS A 46 7.77 3.08 -3.39
CA LYS A 46 7.06 2.91 -2.12
C LYS A 46 6.37 1.55 -2.02
N MET A 47 5.74 1.10 -3.11
CA MET A 47 5.14 -0.24 -3.17
C MET A 47 6.20 -1.32 -2.96
N ASP A 48 7.34 -1.24 -3.66
CA ASP A 48 8.44 -2.21 -3.53
C ASP A 48 9.00 -2.28 -2.10
N VAL A 49 9.13 -1.13 -1.41
CA VAL A 49 9.54 -1.09 0.00
C VAL A 49 8.52 -1.79 0.90
N VAL A 50 7.23 -1.53 0.71
CA VAL A 50 6.17 -2.17 1.52
C VAL A 50 6.11 -3.67 1.24
N ASP A 51 6.19 -4.07 -0.02
CA ASP A 51 6.19 -5.47 -0.44
C ASP A 51 7.35 -6.23 0.21
N LYS A 52 8.56 -5.66 0.22
CA LYS A 52 9.73 -6.24 0.90
C LYS A 52 9.52 -6.41 2.41
N ILE A 53 8.98 -5.39 3.09
CA ILE A 53 8.71 -5.48 4.54
C ILE A 53 7.69 -6.58 4.81
N LEU A 54 6.62 -6.65 4.01
CA LEU A 54 5.59 -7.69 4.16
C LEU A 54 6.15 -9.09 3.91
N ASP A 55 7.06 -9.25 2.94
CA ASP A 55 7.74 -10.52 2.68
C ASP A 55 8.69 -10.90 3.83
N GLU A 56 9.45 -9.94 4.38
CA GLU A 56 10.37 -10.15 5.49
C GLU A 56 9.66 -10.63 6.77
N ILE A 57 8.48 -10.09 7.05
CA ILE A 57 7.66 -10.52 8.20
C ILE A 57 6.84 -11.78 7.90
N GLY A 58 6.84 -12.28 6.66
CA GLY A 58 6.11 -13.49 6.26
C GLY A 58 4.60 -13.31 6.15
N ALA A 59 4.14 -12.13 5.75
CA ALA A 59 2.74 -11.80 5.54
C ALA A 59 2.13 -12.61 4.38
N LYS A 60 1.26 -13.58 4.67
CA LYS A 60 0.64 -14.47 3.67
C LYS A 60 -0.83 -14.21 3.38
N GLN A 61 -1.48 -13.36 4.17
CA GLN A 61 -2.90 -13.07 3.99
C GLN A 61 -3.19 -12.39 2.64
N LEU A 62 -4.46 -12.45 2.21
CA LEU A 62 -4.90 -11.81 0.97
C LEU A 62 -4.61 -10.31 1.02
N ARG A 63 -4.04 -9.78 -0.07
CA ARG A 63 -3.74 -8.36 -0.21
C ARG A 63 -4.70 -7.73 -1.21
N ILE A 64 -5.33 -6.63 -0.83
CA ILE A 64 -6.07 -5.76 -1.74
C ILE A 64 -5.29 -4.46 -1.88
N LEU A 65 -4.96 -4.10 -3.12
CA LEU A 65 -4.39 -2.80 -3.43
C LEU A 65 -5.51 -1.76 -3.45
N VAL A 66 -5.30 -0.65 -2.74
CA VAL A 66 -6.25 0.46 -2.69
C VAL A 66 -5.58 1.68 -3.30
N PHE A 67 -5.85 1.94 -4.57
CA PHE A 67 -5.35 3.10 -5.30
C PHE A 67 -6.17 4.32 -4.92
N ASN A 68 -5.62 5.15 -4.04
CA ASN A 68 -6.23 6.35 -3.49
C ASN A 68 -5.75 7.61 -4.23
N LYS A 69 -6.56 8.67 -4.19
CA LYS A 69 -6.35 9.96 -4.86
C LYS A 69 -6.42 9.89 -6.38
N VAL A 70 -7.29 9.03 -6.91
CA VAL A 70 -7.50 8.88 -8.35
C VAL A 70 -8.04 10.15 -9.02
N ASP A 71 -8.59 11.08 -8.24
CA ASP A 71 -9.03 12.41 -8.66
C ASP A 71 -7.87 13.34 -9.06
N LEU A 72 -6.64 13.05 -8.60
CA LEU A 72 -5.46 13.88 -8.85
C LEU A 72 -4.65 13.46 -10.08
N ILE A 73 -5.00 12.36 -10.75
CA ILE A 73 -4.27 11.84 -11.91
C ILE A 73 -5.04 12.06 -13.21
N SER A 74 -4.30 12.14 -14.32
CA SER A 74 -4.91 12.25 -15.65
C SER A 74 -5.55 10.93 -16.07
N LYS A 75 -6.45 10.98 -17.06
CA LYS A 75 -7.02 9.77 -17.66
C LYS A 75 -5.94 8.86 -18.24
N GLU A 76 -4.92 9.42 -18.86
CA GLU A 76 -3.79 8.67 -19.42
C GLU A 76 -3.03 7.91 -18.31
N GLN A 77 -2.70 8.60 -17.20
CA GLN A 77 -2.06 7.95 -16.06
C GLN A 77 -2.94 6.85 -15.45
N TYR A 78 -4.25 7.07 -15.40
CA TYR A 78 -5.20 6.10 -14.89
C TYR A 78 -5.29 4.85 -15.78
N ASP A 79 -5.35 5.04 -17.10
CA ASP A 79 -5.37 3.94 -18.07
C ASP A 79 -4.03 3.17 -18.05
N ASP A 80 -2.89 3.86 -17.97
CA ASP A 80 -1.56 3.25 -17.81
C ASP A 80 -1.47 2.37 -16.55
N LEU A 81 -2.00 2.85 -15.42
CA LEU A 81 -2.02 2.09 -14.17
C LEU A 81 -2.93 0.86 -14.28
N LYS A 82 -4.07 0.96 -14.98
CA LYS A 82 -4.95 -0.20 -15.23
C LYS A 82 -4.29 -1.26 -16.09
N GLU A 83 -3.51 -0.87 -17.10
CA GLU A 83 -2.77 -1.82 -17.93
C GLU A 83 -1.65 -2.50 -17.15
N LYS A 84 -0.92 -1.74 -16.33
CA LYS A 84 0.18 -2.27 -15.49
C LYS A 84 -0.29 -3.19 -14.37
N PHE A 85 -1.48 -2.93 -13.84
CA PHE A 85 -2.05 -3.71 -12.75
C PHE A 85 -3.40 -4.31 -13.19
N PRO A 86 -3.38 -5.41 -13.98
CA PRO A 86 -4.59 -6.06 -14.48
C PRO A 86 -5.31 -6.91 -13.43
N ASP A 87 -4.77 -7.00 -12.22
CA ASP A 87 -5.30 -7.85 -11.16
C ASP A 87 -6.68 -7.39 -10.69
N LYS A 88 -7.53 -8.34 -10.29
CA LYS A 88 -8.90 -8.08 -9.84
C LYS A 88 -8.96 -7.57 -8.41
N ASN A 89 -7.87 -7.67 -7.64
CA ASN A 89 -7.81 -7.26 -6.24
C ASN A 89 -7.37 -5.80 -6.07
N ILE A 90 -7.92 -4.90 -6.89
CA ILE A 90 -7.60 -3.47 -6.86
C ILE A 90 -8.89 -2.66 -6.68
N VAL A 91 -8.89 -1.80 -5.68
CA VAL A 91 -9.96 -0.87 -5.38
C VAL A 91 -9.46 0.54 -5.64
N TRP A 92 -10.20 1.30 -6.46
CA TRP A 92 -9.85 2.66 -6.86
C TRP A 92 -10.74 3.64 -6.12
N ILE A 93 -10.15 4.53 -5.32
CA ILE A 93 -10.90 5.48 -4.47
C ILE A 93 -10.32 6.88 -4.54
N SER A 94 -11.15 7.85 -4.19
CA SER A 94 -10.77 9.22 -3.90
C SER A 94 -11.38 9.57 -2.55
N VAL A 95 -10.60 9.45 -1.47
CA VAL A 95 -11.07 9.85 -0.14
C VAL A 95 -10.79 11.33 0.05
N THR A 96 -11.84 12.15 0.01
CA THR A 96 -11.79 13.51 0.53
C THR A 96 -11.80 13.46 2.05
N LYS A 97 -10.85 14.19 2.65
CA LYS A 97 -10.71 14.33 4.10
C LYS A 97 -11.96 14.94 4.75
#